data_AF-A0A6G0IVC7-F1
#
_entry.id   AF-A0A6G0IVC7-F1
#
_cell.length_a   1.000
_cell.length_b   1.000
_cell.length_c   1.000
_cell.angle_alpha   90.00
_cell.angle_beta   90.00
_cell.angle_gamma   90.00
#
_symmetry.space_group_name_H-M   'P 1'
#
loop_
_entity.id
_entity.type
_entity.pdbx_description
1 polymer ?
#
loop_
_entity_poly.entity_id
_entity_poly.type
_entity_poly.pdbx_seq_one_letter_code
_entity_poly.pdbx_strand_id
1 'polypeptide(L)'
;MDSRELRFSRAMVFAIEEINNSTELLPGIKLGYQIHDSCASVPVAVHVAFQFSNGLDPVFYTGDNCSQSGMVMAIVGESGSTPSISMSRITGSFNIPQVSHFATCACLSDKQQYPTFFRTIPSDQFQADALAKLVKHFGWTWIGAVRSDSDYGNNGMASFLNAAQKEGICVEYSESFYRTHPHSRIQRVADVIRKFVHH
;
A
#
# COMPACT_ATOMS: atom_id res chain seq x y z
N MET A 1 1.95 -17.05 -6.21
CA MET A 1 2.36 -16.36 -4.98
C MET A 1 3.72 -15.71 -5.22
N ASP A 2 3.83 -14.40 -5.09
CA ASP A 2 5.08 -13.65 -5.23
C ASP A 2 6.08 -14.06 -4.12
N SER A 3 7.33 -14.34 -4.48
CA SER A 3 8.37 -14.74 -3.52
C SER A 3 8.61 -13.71 -2.41
N ARG A 4 8.38 -12.42 -2.70
CA ARG A 4 8.51 -11.34 -1.72
C ARG A 4 7.37 -11.36 -0.70
N GLU A 5 6.14 -11.48 -1.16
CA GLU A 5 4.96 -11.49 -0.27
C GLU A 5 4.96 -12.75 0.61
N LEU A 6 5.45 -13.89 0.12
CA LEU A 6 5.68 -15.09 0.95
C LEU A 6 6.73 -14.85 2.05
N ARG A 7 7.76 -14.05 1.79
CA ARG A 7 8.74 -13.69 2.84
C ARG A 7 8.11 -12.77 3.88
N PHE A 8 7.27 -11.82 3.49
CA PHE A 8 6.56 -10.95 4.43
C PHE A 8 5.59 -11.73 5.31
N SER A 9 4.84 -12.69 4.75
CA SER A 9 3.95 -13.53 5.56
C SER A 9 4.73 -14.39 6.55
N ARG A 10 5.86 -14.97 6.15
CA ARG A 10 6.76 -15.70 7.07
C ARG A 10 7.37 -14.80 8.14
N ALA A 11 7.73 -13.58 7.81
CA ALA A 11 8.24 -12.61 8.78
C ALA A 11 7.17 -12.26 9.85
N MET A 12 5.90 -12.14 9.44
CA MET A 12 4.79 -11.96 10.39
C MET A 12 4.63 -13.17 11.31
N VAL A 13 4.65 -14.39 10.75
CA VAL A 13 4.58 -15.64 11.56
C VAL A 13 5.72 -15.69 12.56
N PHE A 14 6.95 -15.47 12.10
CA PHE A 14 8.13 -15.45 12.96
C PHE A 14 8.01 -14.41 14.08
N ALA A 15 7.59 -13.17 13.77
CA ALA A 15 7.41 -12.13 14.78
C ALA A 15 6.36 -12.52 15.83
N ILE A 16 5.26 -13.17 15.42
CA ILE A 16 4.23 -13.66 16.35
C ILE A 16 4.77 -14.78 17.24
N GLU A 17 5.56 -15.71 16.68
CA GLU A 17 6.19 -16.79 17.45
C GLU A 17 7.16 -16.24 18.50
N GLU A 18 7.98 -15.25 18.14
CA GLU A 18 8.88 -14.56 19.07
C GLU A 18 8.12 -13.84 20.20
N ILE A 19 7.01 -13.16 19.87
CA ILE A 19 6.14 -12.52 20.88
C ILE A 19 5.55 -13.57 21.81
N ASN A 20 5.00 -14.66 21.27
CA ASN A 20 4.38 -15.72 22.05
C ASN A 20 5.36 -16.48 22.95
N ASN A 21 6.65 -16.47 22.62
CA ASN A 21 7.72 -17.08 23.41
C ASN A 21 8.39 -16.08 24.39
N SER A 22 8.03 -14.80 24.32
CA SER A 22 8.56 -13.78 25.22
C SER A 22 7.93 -13.87 26.60
N THR A 23 8.74 -13.69 27.64
CA THR A 23 8.25 -13.51 29.02
C THR A 23 8.04 -12.03 29.38
N GLU A 24 8.54 -11.11 28.54
CA GLU A 24 8.45 -9.66 28.75
C GLU A 24 7.28 -9.05 27.99
N LEU A 25 7.05 -9.49 26.75
CA LEU A 25 6.04 -8.93 25.86
C LEU A 25 4.79 -9.81 25.85
N LEU A 26 3.67 -9.28 26.35
CA LEU A 26 2.36 -9.94 26.43
C LEU A 26 2.35 -11.28 27.22
N PRO A 27 2.91 -11.33 28.45
CA PRO A 27 2.93 -12.56 29.23
C PRO A 27 1.52 -13.08 29.51
N GLY A 28 1.30 -14.38 29.26
CA GLY A 28 0.01 -15.04 29.46
C GLY A 28 -1.00 -14.84 28.32
N ILE A 29 -0.65 -14.11 27.26
CA ILE A 29 -1.48 -13.92 26.07
C ILE A 29 -0.80 -14.63 24.89
N LYS A 30 -1.58 -15.38 24.09
CA LYS A 30 -1.11 -15.94 22.83
C LYS A 30 -1.76 -15.23 21.66
N LEU A 31 -0.95 -14.69 20.77
CA LEU A 31 -1.36 -14.13 19.50
C LEU A 31 -1.55 -15.25 18.47
N GLY A 32 -2.74 -15.30 17.87
CA GLY A 32 -3.02 -16.07 16.67
C GLY A 32 -2.94 -15.21 15.41
N TYR A 33 -3.05 -15.83 14.24
CA TYR A 33 -3.08 -15.12 12.96
C TYR A 33 -3.95 -15.82 11.92
N GLN A 34 -4.44 -15.04 10.95
CA GLN A 34 -5.06 -15.50 9.72
C GLN A 34 -4.39 -14.77 8.56
N ILE A 35 -3.89 -15.51 7.58
CA ILE A 35 -3.11 -14.94 6.47
C ILE A 35 -3.87 -15.23 5.17
N HIS A 36 -4.19 -14.16 4.44
CA HIS A 36 -4.91 -14.22 3.17
C HIS A 36 -4.06 -13.59 2.06
N ASP A 37 -4.10 -14.18 0.87
CA ASP A 37 -3.46 -13.61 -0.31
C ASP A 37 -4.40 -12.58 -0.97
N SER A 38 -4.00 -11.29 -0.95
CA SER A 38 -4.73 -10.21 -1.61
C SER A 38 -4.56 -10.22 -3.14
N CYS A 39 -3.57 -10.98 -3.66
CA CYS A 39 -3.14 -10.98 -5.06
C CYS A 39 -2.79 -9.59 -5.62
N ALA A 40 -2.48 -8.61 -4.75
CA ALA A 40 -2.36 -7.18 -5.11
C ALA A 40 -3.58 -6.66 -5.90
N SER A 41 -4.75 -7.23 -5.65
CA SER A 41 -5.98 -7.02 -6.40
C SER A 41 -7.01 -6.35 -5.50
N VAL A 42 -7.55 -5.21 -5.93
CA VAL A 42 -8.55 -4.46 -5.16
C VAL A 42 -9.79 -5.30 -4.83
N PRO A 43 -10.43 -6.01 -5.79
CA PRO A 43 -11.57 -6.86 -5.47
C PRO A 43 -11.28 -7.94 -4.42
N VAL A 44 -10.10 -8.57 -4.47
CA VAL A 44 -9.71 -9.62 -3.53
C VAL A 44 -9.40 -9.01 -2.16
N ALA A 45 -8.68 -7.89 -2.11
CA ALA A 45 -8.40 -7.16 -0.88
C ALA A 45 -9.69 -6.72 -0.17
N VAL A 46 -10.68 -6.24 -0.93
CA VAL A 46 -12.01 -5.90 -0.42
C VAL A 46 -12.74 -7.13 0.13
N HIS A 47 -12.70 -8.25 -0.57
CA HIS A 47 -13.30 -9.51 -0.09
C HIS A 47 -12.68 -9.96 1.24
N VAL A 48 -11.34 -9.93 1.34
CA VAL A 48 -10.61 -10.26 2.57
C VAL A 48 -10.94 -9.26 3.70
N ALA A 49 -11.05 -7.97 3.39
CA ALA A 49 -11.43 -6.95 4.38
C ALA A 49 -12.81 -7.22 4.99
N PHE A 50 -13.78 -7.65 4.18
CA PHE A 50 -15.09 -8.09 4.69
C PHE A 50 -14.97 -9.36 5.54
N GLN A 51 -14.16 -10.34 5.13
CA GLN A 51 -13.92 -11.54 5.95
C GLN A 51 -13.34 -11.18 7.33
N PHE A 52 -12.40 -10.23 7.40
CA PHE A 52 -11.84 -9.75 8.67
C PHE A 52 -12.82 -8.92 9.50
N SER A 53 -13.79 -8.28 8.85
CA SER A 53 -14.82 -7.49 9.53
C SER A 53 -15.95 -8.35 10.10
N ASN A 54 -16.01 -9.64 9.75
CA ASN A 54 -16.96 -10.57 10.34
C ASN A 54 -16.58 -10.83 11.79
N GLY A 55 -17.44 -10.37 12.71
CA GLY A 55 -17.31 -10.68 14.13
C GLY A 55 -17.86 -12.05 14.50
N LEU A 56 -17.76 -12.39 15.79
CA LEU A 56 -18.56 -13.45 16.40
C LEU A 56 -20.01 -12.94 16.46
N ASP A 57 -20.87 -13.33 15.53
CA ASP A 57 -22.29 -12.99 15.60
C ASP A 57 -23.01 -14.04 16.47
N PRO A 58 -23.41 -13.71 17.72
CA PRO A 58 -24.09 -14.63 18.63
C PRO A 58 -25.41 -15.18 18.06
N VAL A 59 -25.98 -14.57 17.02
CA VAL A 59 -27.29 -14.93 16.46
C VAL A 59 -27.22 -16.08 15.43
N PHE A 60 -26.05 -16.35 14.83
CA PHE A 60 -25.89 -17.38 13.79
C PHE A 60 -25.29 -18.71 14.27
N TYR A 61 -25.11 -18.90 15.58
CA TYR A 61 -24.64 -20.17 16.13
C TYR A 61 -25.77 -21.19 16.25
N THR A 62 -26.07 -21.89 15.15
CA THR A 62 -27.00 -23.03 15.15
C THR A 62 -26.36 -24.36 14.75
N GLY A 63 -25.03 -24.46 14.67
CA GLY A 63 -24.35 -25.75 14.44
C GLY A 63 -22.88 -25.78 14.83
N ASP A 64 -22.47 -26.87 15.47
CA ASP A 64 -21.13 -27.17 16.02
C ASP A 64 -20.00 -27.31 14.97
N ASN A 65 -20.15 -26.79 13.75
CA ASN A 65 -19.25 -27.08 12.62
C ASN A 65 -18.51 -25.87 12.02
N CYS A 66 -18.65 -24.66 12.59
CA CYS A 66 -17.83 -23.52 12.15
C CYS A 66 -16.57 -23.44 13.02
N SER A 67 -15.38 -23.52 12.40
CA SER A 67 -14.13 -23.17 13.08
C SER A 67 -14.30 -21.76 13.64
N GLN A 68 -14.00 -21.57 14.92
CA GLN A 68 -14.08 -20.28 15.60
C GLN A 68 -13.01 -19.34 15.02
N SER A 69 -13.29 -18.78 13.83
CA SER A 69 -12.53 -17.70 13.25
C SER A 69 -12.81 -16.48 14.14
N GLY A 70 -11.96 -16.27 15.13
CA GLY A 70 -12.11 -15.17 16.09
C GLY A 70 -12.11 -13.82 15.38
N MET A 71 -12.74 -12.83 16.02
CA MET A 71 -12.73 -11.44 15.56
C MET A 71 -11.28 -10.96 15.32
N VAL A 72 -11.02 -10.38 14.16
CA VAL A 72 -9.70 -9.82 13.84
C VAL A 72 -9.51 -8.50 14.58
N MET A 73 -8.52 -8.45 15.47
CA MET A 73 -8.23 -7.28 16.30
C MET A 73 -7.40 -6.22 15.58
N ALA A 74 -6.58 -6.62 14.61
CA ALA A 74 -5.71 -5.75 13.82
C ALA A 74 -5.30 -6.45 12.53
N ILE A 75 -4.97 -5.67 11.50
CA ILE A 75 -4.51 -6.15 10.21
C ILE A 75 -3.07 -5.68 9.99
N VAL A 76 -2.18 -6.61 9.60
CA VAL A 76 -0.84 -6.29 9.11
C VAL A 76 -0.84 -6.38 7.58
N GLY A 77 -0.43 -5.30 6.91
CA GLY A 77 -0.57 -5.13 5.46
C GLY A 77 -1.65 -4.11 5.10
N GLU A 78 -2.15 -4.06 3.88
CA GLU A 78 -1.68 -4.73 2.67
C GLU A 78 -0.41 -4.02 2.11
N SER A 79 0.32 -4.64 1.17
CA SER A 79 1.60 -4.12 0.67
C SER A 79 1.47 -2.96 -0.33
N GLY A 80 0.51 -3.03 -1.26
CA GLY A 80 0.22 -1.98 -2.24
C GLY A 80 -0.68 -0.88 -1.69
N SER A 81 -0.46 0.36 -2.13
CA SER A 81 -1.27 1.50 -1.64
C SER A 81 -2.73 1.44 -2.11
N THR A 82 -3.01 1.13 -3.38
CA THR A 82 -4.38 1.04 -3.92
C THR A 82 -5.25 -0.01 -3.20
N PRO A 83 -4.83 -1.29 -3.07
CA PRO A 83 -5.55 -2.26 -2.25
C PRO A 83 -5.61 -1.88 -0.76
N SER A 84 -4.55 -1.30 -0.18
CA SER A 84 -4.58 -0.82 1.21
C SER A 84 -5.64 0.27 1.45
N ILE A 85 -5.79 1.23 0.54
CA ILE A 85 -6.85 2.25 0.57
C ILE A 85 -8.23 1.58 0.57
N SER A 86 -8.42 0.60 -0.31
CA SER A 86 -9.70 -0.10 -0.45
C SER A 86 -10.07 -0.90 0.80
N MET A 87 -9.09 -1.58 1.40
CA MET A 87 -9.24 -2.30 2.67
C MET A 87 -9.52 -1.34 3.82
N SER A 88 -8.77 -0.24 3.94
CA SER A 88 -8.90 0.74 5.03
C SER A 88 -10.28 1.40 5.07
N ARG A 89 -10.91 1.64 3.91
CA ARG A 89 -12.28 2.19 3.84
C ARG A 89 -13.33 1.28 4.46
N ILE A 90 -13.10 -0.04 4.42
CA ILE A 90 -14.00 -1.03 5.03
C ILE A 90 -13.69 -1.14 6.51
N THR A 91 -12.42 -1.44 6.83
CA THR A 91 -11.97 -1.76 8.20
C THR A 91 -12.06 -0.55 9.14
N GLY A 92 -11.95 0.67 8.59
CA GLY A 92 -12.14 1.92 9.33
C GLY A 92 -13.53 2.06 9.95
N SER A 93 -14.59 1.57 9.28
CA SER A 93 -15.95 1.61 9.82
C SER A 93 -16.14 0.68 11.03
N PHE A 94 -15.30 -0.35 11.15
CA PHE A 94 -15.31 -1.31 12.25
C PHE A 94 -14.25 -1.02 13.31
N ASN A 95 -13.55 0.12 13.21
CA ASN A 95 -12.43 0.48 14.08
C ASN A 95 -11.29 -0.56 14.12
N ILE A 96 -11.12 -1.33 13.05
CA ILE A 96 -10.03 -2.31 12.95
C ILE A 96 -8.77 -1.59 12.46
N PRO A 97 -7.70 -1.51 13.28
CA PRO A 97 -6.45 -0.88 12.88
C PRO A 97 -5.75 -1.69 11.78
N GLN A 98 -5.32 -1.02 10.73
CA GLN A 98 -4.53 -1.59 9.64
C GLN A 98 -3.12 -0.99 9.68
N VAL A 99 -2.09 -1.81 9.83
CA VAL A 99 -0.68 -1.40 9.85
C VAL A 99 0.02 -1.96 8.62
N SER A 100 0.20 -1.14 7.59
CA SER A 100 0.92 -1.56 6.38
C SER A 100 2.44 -1.45 6.57
N HIS A 101 3.16 -2.44 6.08
CA HIS A 101 4.62 -2.45 6.07
C HIS A 101 5.22 -1.87 4.78
N PHE A 102 4.41 -1.56 3.76
CA PHE A 102 4.90 -1.25 2.42
C PHE A 102 4.08 -0.20 1.64
N ALA A 103 2.86 0.13 2.07
CA ALA A 103 2.04 1.13 1.39
C ALA A 103 2.48 2.57 1.72
N THR A 104 3.14 3.22 0.76
CA THR A 104 3.80 4.52 0.97
C THR A 104 3.04 5.72 0.43
N CYS A 105 1.89 5.56 -0.23
CA CYS A 105 1.12 6.69 -0.78
C CYS A 105 0.96 7.82 0.24
N ALA A 106 1.23 9.07 -0.17
CA ALA A 106 1.02 10.24 0.69
C ALA A 106 -0.45 10.38 1.11
N CYS A 107 -1.37 9.99 0.22
CA CYS A 107 -2.81 9.99 0.45
C CYS A 107 -3.27 9.22 1.70
N LEU A 108 -2.57 8.14 2.08
CA LEU A 108 -2.90 7.33 3.26
C LEU A 108 -2.56 8.01 4.60
N SER A 109 -1.94 9.20 4.56
CA SER A 109 -1.62 9.97 5.77
C SER A 109 -2.78 10.84 6.25
N ASP A 110 -3.83 11.01 5.43
CA ASP A 110 -5.02 11.77 5.81
C ASP A 110 -5.84 10.98 6.83
N LYS A 111 -5.76 11.40 8.11
CA LYS A 111 -6.47 10.75 9.22
C LYS A 111 -7.96 11.04 9.28
N GLN A 112 -8.45 12.03 8.53
CA GLN A 112 -9.90 12.21 8.37
C GLN A 112 -10.46 11.15 7.43
N GLN A 113 -9.72 10.78 6.38
CA GLN A 113 -10.12 9.73 5.44
C GLN A 113 -9.77 8.31 5.90
N TYR A 114 -8.62 8.13 6.55
CA TYR A 114 -8.07 6.83 6.95
C TYR A 114 -7.70 6.81 8.45
N PRO A 115 -8.68 6.93 9.36
CA PRO A 115 -8.43 7.10 10.79
C PRO A 115 -7.70 5.91 11.43
N THR A 116 -7.98 4.69 10.96
CA THR A 116 -7.41 3.43 11.49
C THR A 116 -6.20 2.92 10.70
N PHE A 117 -5.73 3.65 9.69
CA PHE A 117 -4.58 3.23 8.89
C PHE A 117 -3.27 3.74 9.47
N PHE A 118 -2.29 2.87 9.64
CA PHE A 118 -0.94 3.17 10.09
C PHE A 118 0.07 2.46 9.19
N ARG A 119 1.33 2.82 9.30
CA ARG A 119 2.41 2.17 8.58
C ARG A 119 3.76 2.28 9.27
N THR A 120 4.62 1.31 9.03
CA THR A 120 6.00 1.26 9.55
C THR A 120 7.04 1.79 8.55
N ILE A 121 6.59 2.35 7.42
CA ILE A 121 7.40 2.90 6.33
C ILE A 121 7.02 4.37 6.10
N PRO A 122 7.96 5.27 5.74
CA PRO A 122 7.64 6.68 5.50
C PRO A 122 6.75 6.91 4.28
N SER A 123 6.19 8.12 4.21
CA SER A 123 5.40 8.58 3.07
C SER A 123 6.23 8.86 1.82
N ASP A 124 5.63 8.66 0.65
CA ASP A 124 6.16 9.11 -0.64
C ASP A 124 6.35 10.62 -0.74
N GLN A 125 5.72 11.42 0.13
CA GLN A 125 5.97 12.86 0.21
C GLN A 125 7.47 13.14 0.43
N PHE A 126 8.11 12.37 1.33
CA PHE A 126 9.54 12.52 1.60
C PHE A 126 10.39 12.11 0.39
N GLN A 127 10.00 11.05 -0.31
CA GLN A 127 10.67 10.60 -1.53
C GLN A 127 10.53 11.62 -2.67
N ALA A 128 9.35 12.20 -2.85
CA ALA A 128 9.07 13.24 -3.83
C ALA A 128 9.94 14.48 -3.60
N ASP A 129 9.99 14.97 -2.35
CA ASP A 129 10.81 16.12 -1.97
C ASP A 129 12.32 15.83 -2.17
N ALA A 130 12.77 14.63 -1.82
CA ALA A 130 14.16 14.22 -2.02
C ALA A 130 14.52 14.13 -3.51
N LEU A 131 13.64 13.58 -4.35
CA LEU A 131 13.87 13.44 -5.78
C LEU A 131 13.94 14.80 -6.48
N ALA A 132 13.07 15.74 -6.12
CA ALA A 132 13.12 17.11 -6.67
C ALA A 132 14.44 17.80 -6.32
N LYS A 133 14.90 17.68 -5.08
CA LYS A 133 16.21 18.20 -4.65
C LYS A 133 17.38 17.55 -5.38
N LEU A 134 17.29 16.25 -5.66
CA LEU A 134 18.31 15.53 -6.43
C LEU A 134 18.40 16.05 -7.88
N VAL A 135 17.25 16.24 -8.53
CA VAL A 135 17.17 16.80 -9.89
C VAL A 135 17.80 18.20 -9.92
N LYS A 136 17.46 19.05 -8.95
CA LYS A 136 18.08 20.38 -8.81
C LYS A 136 19.58 20.31 -8.56
N HIS A 137 20.04 19.39 -7.72
CA HIS A 137 21.46 19.24 -7.39
C HIS A 137 22.32 19.01 -8.63
N PHE A 138 21.83 18.22 -9.59
CA PHE A 138 22.51 17.97 -10.86
C PHE A 138 22.30 19.06 -11.92
N GLY A 139 21.55 20.13 -11.61
CA GLY A 139 21.29 21.22 -12.54
C GLY A 139 20.32 20.87 -13.67
N TRP A 140 19.55 19.80 -13.55
CA TRP A 140 18.52 19.45 -14.53
C TRP A 140 17.28 20.32 -14.33
N THR A 141 16.94 21.12 -15.34
CA THR A 141 15.82 22.06 -15.28
C THR A 141 14.63 21.65 -16.14
N TRP A 142 14.81 20.69 -17.04
CA TRP A 142 13.78 20.21 -17.97
C TRP A 142 13.80 18.70 -18.01
N ILE A 143 12.72 18.05 -17.54
CA ILE A 143 12.65 16.60 -17.38
C ILE A 143 11.34 16.03 -17.94
N GLY A 144 11.36 14.74 -18.27
CA GLY A 144 10.17 13.93 -18.47
C GLY A 144 9.86 13.11 -17.22
N ALA A 145 8.59 12.86 -16.95
CA ALA A 145 8.16 12.08 -15.79
C ALA A 145 7.26 10.91 -16.20
N VAL A 146 7.49 9.73 -15.62
CA VAL A 146 6.68 8.53 -15.87
C VAL A 146 6.34 7.86 -14.54
N ARG A 147 5.11 7.35 -14.41
CA ARG A 147 4.62 6.69 -13.19
C ARG A 147 3.81 5.44 -13.48
N SER A 148 3.63 4.62 -12.45
CA SER A 148 2.62 3.56 -12.46
C SER A 148 1.21 4.14 -12.40
N ASP A 149 0.32 3.71 -13.27
CA ASP A 149 -1.09 4.11 -13.27
C ASP A 149 -1.85 3.41 -12.13
N SER A 150 -1.81 4.02 -10.95
CA SER A 150 -2.31 3.50 -9.67
C SER A 150 -2.39 4.65 -8.66
N ASP A 151 -3.06 4.47 -7.52
CA ASP A 151 -3.09 5.51 -6.47
C ASP A 151 -1.69 5.85 -5.96
N TYR A 152 -0.82 4.83 -5.80
CA TYR A 152 0.58 5.03 -5.43
C TYR A 152 1.30 5.95 -6.42
N GLY A 153 1.34 5.56 -7.70
CA GLY A 153 2.10 6.30 -8.70
C GLY A 153 1.49 7.67 -9.02
N ASN A 154 0.16 7.78 -9.05
CA ASN A 154 -0.52 9.05 -9.35
C ASN A 154 -0.36 10.07 -8.22
N ASN A 155 -0.54 9.69 -6.96
CA ASN A 155 -0.35 10.59 -5.82
C ASN A 155 1.14 10.91 -5.58
N GLY A 156 2.03 9.92 -5.77
CA GLY A 156 3.46 10.13 -5.72
C GLY A 156 3.93 11.14 -6.77
N MET A 157 3.42 11.02 -8.01
CA MET A 157 3.72 12.00 -9.06
C MET A 157 3.15 13.38 -8.73
N ALA A 158 1.91 13.49 -8.25
CA ALA A 158 1.36 14.78 -7.85
C ALA A 158 2.23 15.47 -6.78
N SER A 159 2.73 14.70 -5.80
CA SER A 159 3.65 15.18 -4.78
C SER A 159 4.98 15.65 -5.39
N PHE A 160 5.54 14.86 -6.31
CA PHE A 160 6.77 15.19 -7.02
C PHE A 160 6.64 16.43 -7.90
N LEU A 161 5.56 16.58 -8.67
CA LEU A 161 5.34 17.76 -9.53
C LEU A 161 5.27 19.04 -8.70
N ASN A 162 4.63 19.00 -7.53
CA ASN A 162 4.60 20.13 -6.59
C ASN A 162 6.01 20.45 -6.05
N ALA A 163 6.77 19.42 -5.64
CA ALA A 163 8.14 19.61 -5.18
C ALA A 163 9.07 20.14 -6.29
N ALA A 164 8.96 19.60 -7.50
CA ALA A 164 9.73 20.01 -8.67
C ALA A 164 9.45 21.47 -9.04
N GLN A 165 8.18 21.90 -9.01
CA GLN A 165 7.80 23.29 -9.25
C GLN A 165 8.46 24.25 -8.25
N LYS A 166 8.49 23.89 -6.96
CA LYS A 166 9.15 24.70 -5.91
C LYS A 166 10.66 24.81 -6.12
N GLU A 167 11.27 23.79 -6.72
CA GLU A 167 12.69 23.77 -7.04
C GLU A 167 13.01 24.39 -8.41
N GLY A 168 12.02 24.91 -9.13
CA GLY A 168 12.18 25.57 -10.44
C GLY A 168 12.39 24.61 -11.61
N ILE A 169 11.96 23.35 -11.47
CA ILE A 169 12.11 22.30 -12.48
C ILE A 169 10.85 22.28 -13.36
N CYS A 170 11.04 22.30 -14.68
CA CYS A 170 9.99 22.14 -15.67
C CYS A 170 9.82 20.66 -16.05
N VAL A 171 8.57 20.20 -16.07
CA VAL A 171 8.22 18.83 -16.47
C VAL A 171 7.49 18.89 -17.81
N GLU A 172 8.13 18.42 -18.86
CA GLU A 172 7.60 18.50 -20.24
C GLU A 172 6.41 17.57 -20.45
N TYR A 173 6.51 16.35 -19.97
CA TYR A 173 5.46 15.35 -20.05
C TYR A 173 5.37 14.53 -18.77
N SER A 174 4.16 14.04 -18.47
CA SER A 174 3.89 13.17 -17.34
C SER A 174 3.01 12.00 -17.75
N GLU A 175 3.64 10.89 -18.13
CA GLU A 175 2.96 9.70 -18.63
C GLU A 175 2.68 8.69 -17.52
N SER A 176 1.61 7.91 -17.67
CA SER A 176 1.31 6.78 -16.80
C SER A 176 1.12 5.49 -17.59
N PHE A 177 1.52 4.37 -16.99
CA PHE A 177 1.22 3.06 -17.52
C PHE A 177 0.99 2.05 -16.40
N TYR A 178 0.20 1.02 -16.67
CA TYR A 178 0.03 -0.10 -15.76
C TYR A 178 0.64 -1.36 -16.37
N ARG A 179 1.12 -2.26 -15.52
CA ARG A 179 1.82 -3.49 -15.95
C ARG A 179 0.97 -4.42 -16.81
N THR A 180 -0.36 -4.35 -16.72
CA THR A 180 -1.29 -5.15 -17.53
C THR A 180 -1.84 -4.41 -18.74
N HIS A 181 -1.38 -3.18 -19.01
CA HIS A 181 -1.75 -2.48 -20.24
C HIS A 181 -1.25 -3.23 -21.48
N PRO A 182 -2.01 -3.17 -22.59
CA PRO A 182 -1.58 -3.80 -23.83
C PRO A 182 -0.28 -3.17 -24.35
N HIS A 183 0.49 -3.94 -25.12
CA HIS A 183 1.77 -3.48 -25.69
C HIS A 183 1.63 -2.15 -26.45
N SER A 184 0.50 -1.92 -27.13
CA SER A 184 0.22 -0.67 -27.83
C SER A 184 0.18 0.57 -26.93
N ARG A 185 -0.23 0.43 -25.66
CA ARG A 185 -0.20 1.53 -24.67
C ARG A 185 1.23 1.78 -24.18
N ILE A 186 1.98 0.73 -23.89
CA ILE A 186 3.40 0.83 -23.47
C ILE A 186 4.23 1.46 -24.60
N GLN A 187 3.97 1.07 -25.85
CA GLN A 187 4.63 1.61 -27.03
C GLN A 187 4.41 3.13 -27.15
N ARG A 188 3.19 3.62 -26.90
CA ARG A 188 2.90 5.07 -26.92
C ARG A 188 3.72 5.84 -25.88
N VAL A 189 3.83 5.33 -24.65
CA VAL A 189 4.66 5.96 -23.60
C VAL A 189 6.13 5.98 -24.03
N ALA A 190 6.63 4.88 -24.60
CA ALA A 190 7.99 4.84 -25.13
C ALA A 190 8.21 5.84 -26.27
N ASP A 191 7.22 6.04 -27.14
CA ASP A 191 7.30 6.98 -28.25
C ASP A 191 7.30 8.44 -27.76
N VAL A 192 6.57 8.77 -26.68
CA VAL A 192 6.65 10.08 -26.02
C VAL A 192 8.07 10.32 -25.50
N ILE A 193 8.66 9.34 -24.80
CA ILE A 193 10.03 9.44 -24.27
C ILE A 193 11.04 9.62 -25.41
N ARG A 194 10.93 8.86 -26.50
CA ARG A 194 11.86 8.98 -27.65
C ARG A 194 11.79 10.34 -28.31
N LYS A 195 10.59 10.90 -28.48
CA LYS A 195 10.41 12.24 -29.09
C LYS A 195 11.11 13.32 -28.27
N PHE A 196 11.07 13.20 -26.95
CA PHE A 196 11.74 14.13 -26.03
C PHE A 196 13.27 14.05 -26.12
N VAL A 197 13.86 12.86 -26.16
CA VAL A 197 15.33 12.68 -26.22
C VAL A 197 15.95 13.23 -27.51
N HIS A 198 15.14 13.39 -28.56
CA HIS A 198 15.58 13.92 -29.86
C HIS A 198 15.39 15.43 -30.03
N HIS A 199 14.95 16.14 -28.98
CA HIS A 199 14.96 17.60 -28.89
C HIS A 199 16.10 18.07 -27.99
#